data_AF-A0A367LZC1-F1
#
_entry.id   AF-A0A367LZC1-F1
#
_cell.length_a   1.000
_cell.length_b   1.000
_cell.length_c   1.000
_cell.angle_alpha   90.00
_cell.angle_beta   90.00
_cell.angle_gamma   90.00
#
_symmetry.space_group_name_H-M   'P 1'
#
loop_
_entity.id
_entity.type
_entity.pdbx_description
1 polymer ?
#
loop_
_entity_poly.entity_id
_entity_poly.type
_entity_poly.pdbx_seq_one_letter_code
_entity_poly.pdbx_strand_id
1 'polypeptide(L)'
;VESAFKGREAFQEVDYVQMFSGLAKWAVEIDRIERIPEIVGRAFSVATSGRPGPVVVALPEEILFGFAQVADAPEPRVLPGRPGATAMAELRELLANARRPLLVLGGSGWDSAARKRLGAFVEANGLPVATSFRRQDLFDNRDPHYAGQLGFGAAPALLERLRQADLLLVVGARLGETPSAGYSLVRSPAPAQTL
;
A
#
# COMPACT_ATOMS: atom_id res chain seq x y z
N VAL A 1 -17.36 19.98 -18.25
CA VAL A 1 -17.48 21.37 -18.69
C VAL A 1 -16.65 21.54 -19.95
N GLU A 2 -17.20 22.16 -20.99
CA GLU A 2 -16.43 22.57 -22.18
C GLU A 2 -15.24 23.44 -21.78
N SER A 3 -14.05 23.18 -22.34
CA SER A 3 -12.87 23.99 -22.01
C SER A 3 -13.04 25.49 -22.25
N ALA A 4 -13.88 25.89 -23.21
CA ALA A 4 -14.16 27.30 -23.50
C ALA A 4 -14.91 28.03 -22.36
N PHE A 5 -15.60 27.30 -21.49
CA PHE A 5 -16.39 27.88 -20.39
C PHE A 5 -15.61 27.91 -19.06
N LYS A 6 -14.38 27.39 -19.03
CA LYS A 6 -13.56 27.37 -17.83
C LYS A 6 -13.23 28.80 -17.33
N GLY A 7 -13.21 28.97 -16.02
CA GLY A 7 -13.00 30.23 -15.32
C GLY A 7 -14.18 31.18 -15.35
N ARG A 8 -15.38 30.69 -15.71
CA ARG A 8 -16.58 31.53 -15.92
C ARG A 8 -17.78 31.11 -15.06
N GLU A 9 -17.54 30.31 -14.03
CA GLU A 9 -18.58 29.78 -13.13
C GLU A 9 -19.62 28.95 -13.90
N ALA A 10 -19.13 28.15 -14.85
CA ALA A 10 -20.00 27.31 -15.66
C ALA A 10 -20.72 26.26 -14.80
N PHE A 11 -21.89 25.82 -15.26
CA PHE A 11 -22.66 24.81 -14.54
C PHE A 11 -21.82 23.52 -14.36
N GLN A 12 -21.67 23.08 -13.11
CA GLN A 12 -20.81 21.95 -12.68
C GLN A 12 -19.29 22.16 -12.83
N GLU A 13 -18.83 23.40 -12.98
CA GLU A 13 -17.40 23.71 -12.99
C GLU A 13 -16.75 23.46 -11.62
N VAL A 14 -15.66 22.70 -11.64
CA VAL A 14 -14.78 22.44 -10.50
C VAL A 14 -13.35 22.34 -11.01
N ASP A 15 -12.39 22.95 -10.31
CA ASP A 15 -10.96 22.63 -10.52
C ASP A 15 -10.67 21.24 -9.92
N TYR A 16 -10.84 20.21 -10.74
CA TYR A 16 -10.61 18.82 -10.34
C TYR A 16 -9.16 18.56 -9.91
N VAL A 17 -8.19 19.24 -10.52
CA VAL A 17 -6.78 19.06 -10.17
C VAL A 17 -6.57 19.58 -8.75
N GLN A 18 -6.98 20.81 -8.46
CA GLN A 18 -6.86 21.39 -7.13
C GLN A 18 -7.67 20.62 -6.09
N MET A 19 -8.94 20.29 -6.40
CA MET A 19 -9.85 19.60 -5.49
C MET A 19 -9.29 18.25 -5.01
N PHE A 20 -8.69 17.48 -5.93
CA PHE A 20 -8.25 16.11 -5.63
C PHE A 20 -6.75 15.97 -5.31
N SER A 21 -5.93 17.01 -5.48
CA SER A 21 -4.48 16.94 -5.25
C SER A 21 -4.08 16.51 -3.83
N GLY A 22 -4.92 16.77 -2.82
CA GLY A 22 -4.68 16.33 -1.44
C GLY A 22 -5.19 14.91 -1.12
N LEU A 23 -6.00 14.32 -1.98
CA LEU A 23 -6.70 13.05 -1.75
C LEU A 23 -6.20 11.92 -2.65
N ALA A 24 -5.76 12.26 -3.86
CA ALA A 24 -5.26 11.33 -4.85
C ALA A 24 -3.73 11.35 -4.94
N LYS A 25 -3.13 10.24 -5.38
CA LYS A 25 -1.69 10.21 -5.71
C LYS A 25 -1.37 11.15 -6.87
N TRP A 26 -2.34 11.33 -7.76
CA TRP A 26 -2.24 12.20 -8.91
C TRP A 26 -3.65 12.62 -9.34
N ALA A 27 -3.83 13.90 -9.59
CA ALA A 27 -4.99 14.46 -10.25
C ALA A 27 -4.50 15.16 -11.52
N VAL A 28 -5.18 14.94 -12.64
CA VAL A 28 -4.84 15.52 -13.93
C VAL A 28 -6.11 15.76 -14.74
N GLU A 29 -6.09 16.78 -15.59
CA GLU A 29 -7.09 16.98 -16.62
C GLU A 29 -6.46 16.76 -17.99
N ILE A 30 -7.16 16.06 -18.88
CA ILE A 30 -6.71 15.86 -20.26
C ILE A 30 -7.17 17.05 -21.09
N ASP A 31 -6.22 17.73 -21.74
CA ASP A 31 -6.45 18.91 -22.58
C ASP A 31 -6.43 18.60 -24.09
N ARG A 32 -6.03 17.39 -24.47
CA ARG A 32 -5.89 16.92 -25.86
C ARG A 32 -6.29 15.46 -25.99
N ILE A 33 -7.16 15.15 -26.93
CA ILE A 33 -7.75 13.81 -27.14
C ILE A 33 -6.67 12.78 -27.46
N GLU A 34 -5.65 13.16 -28.23
CA GLU A 34 -4.54 12.30 -28.64
C GLU A 34 -3.70 11.81 -27.45
N ARG A 35 -3.82 12.46 -26.29
CA ARG A 35 -3.07 12.10 -25.07
C ARG A 35 -3.80 11.14 -24.15
N ILE A 36 -5.05 10.78 -24.46
CA ILE A 36 -5.82 9.85 -23.65
C ILE A 36 -5.04 8.54 -23.42
N PRO A 37 -4.47 7.86 -24.44
CA PRO A 37 -3.74 6.62 -24.20
C PRO A 37 -2.54 6.80 -23.26
N GLU A 38 -1.73 7.85 -23.46
CA GLU A 38 -0.56 8.18 -22.63
C GLU A 38 -0.97 8.44 -21.18
N ILE A 39 -1.95 9.32 -20.96
CA ILE A 39 -2.35 9.79 -19.62
C ILE A 39 -3.05 8.67 -18.85
N VAL A 40 -3.89 7.87 -19.51
CA VAL A 40 -4.53 6.71 -18.88
C VAL A 40 -3.49 5.65 -18.52
N GLY A 41 -2.55 5.34 -19.42
CA GLY A 41 -1.45 4.42 -19.12
C GLY A 41 -0.63 4.88 -17.91
N ARG A 42 -0.28 6.18 -17.87
CA ARG A 42 0.38 6.79 -16.70
C ARG A 42 -0.50 6.72 -15.45
N ALA A 43 -1.81 6.95 -15.56
CA ALA A 43 -2.73 6.91 -14.43
C ALA A 43 -2.72 5.54 -13.75
N PHE A 44 -2.77 4.45 -14.53
CA PHE A 44 -2.63 3.09 -14.01
C PHE A 44 -1.25 2.84 -13.39
N SER A 45 -0.17 3.28 -14.04
CA SER A 45 1.19 3.16 -13.49
C SER A 45 1.30 3.90 -12.14
N VAL A 46 0.78 5.12 -12.03
CA VAL A 46 0.78 5.88 -10.78
C VAL A 46 -0.13 5.23 -9.75
N ALA A 47 -1.32 4.78 -10.11
CA ALA A 47 -2.27 4.15 -9.19
C ALA A 47 -1.72 2.86 -8.57
N THR A 48 -0.91 2.10 -9.32
CA THR A 48 -0.42 0.76 -8.92
C THR A 48 1.03 0.74 -8.44
N SER A 49 1.85 1.75 -8.76
CA SER A 49 3.26 1.83 -8.33
C SER A 49 3.44 2.21 -6.86
N GLY A 50 4.57 1.77 -6.29
CA GLY A 50 4.90 2.02 -4.90
C GLY A 50 3.77 1.57 -3.97
N ARG A 51 3.21 2.51 -3.20
CA ARG A 51 1.96 2.26 -2.48
C ARG A 51 0.77 2.53 -3.40
N PRO A 52 -0.12 1.54 -3.64
CA PRO A 52 -1.30 1.76 -4.46
C PRO A 52 -2.25 2.80 -3.85
N GLY A 53 -2.91 3.57 -4.70
CA GLY A 53 -3.81 4.63 -4.28
C GLY A 53 -4.56 5.27 -5.44
N PRO A 54 -5.56 6.11 -5.15
CA PRO A 54 -6.43 6.68 -6.17
C PRO A 54 -5.68 7.65 -7.08
N VAL A 55 -6.10 7.71 -8.34
CA VAL A 55 -5.72 8.70 -9.34
C VAL A 55 -7.00 9.25 -9.95
N VAL A 56 -7.04 10.56 -10.18
CA VAL A 56 -8.18 11.25 -10.78
C VAL A 56 -7.77 11.77 -12.15
N VAL A 57 -8.51 11.38 -13.18
CA VAL A 57 -8.34 11.88 -14.55
C VAL A 57 -9.63 12.58 -14.93
N ALA A 58 -9.58 13.91 -15.01
CA ALA A 58 -10.69 14.74 -15.46
C ALA A 58 -10.70 14.79 -17.00
N LEU A 59 -11.90 14.67 -17.57
CA LEU A 59 -12.16 14.70 -18.99
C LEU A 59 -13.13 15.85 -19.27
N PRO A 60 -12.66 16.96 -19.86
CA PRO A 60 -13.54 18.00 -20.40
C PRO A 60 -14.51 17.42 -21.43
N GLU A 61 -15.61 18.13 -21.67
CA GLU A 61 -16.70 17.64 -22.51
C GLU A 61 -16.26 17.40 -23.97
N GLU A 62 -15.50 18.35 -24.52
CA GLU A 62 -14.96 18.24 -25.88
C GLU A 62 -13.96 17.09 -26.03
N ILE A 63 -13.26 16.73 -24.94
CA ILE A 63 -12.34 15.61 -24.93
C ILE A 63 -13.09 14.29 -24.84
N LEU A 64 -14.15 14.24 -24.02
CA LEU A 64 -14.95 13.06 -23.80
C LEU A 64 -15.76 12.64 -25.04
N PHE A 65 -16.30 13.61 -25.78
CA PHE A 65 -17.15 13.37 -26.96
C PHE A 65 -16.44 13.53 -28.30
N GLY A 66 -15.20 14.01 -28.31
CA GLY A 66 -14.42 14.15 -29.53
C GLY A 66 -13.80 12.83 -30.02
N PHE A 67 -13.19 12.89 -31.20
CA PHE A 67 -12.55 11.74 -31.85
C PHE A 67 -11.14 12.10 -32.32
N ALA A 68 -10.21 11.16 -32.19
CA ALA A 68 -8.87 11.26 -32.76
C ALA A 68 -8.40 9.88 -33.23
N GLN A 69 -7.59 9.84 -34.28
CA GLN A 69 -6.88 8.64 -34.69
C GLN A 69 -5.48 8.67 -34.06
N VAL A 70 -5.27 7.86 -33.04
CA VAL A 70 -4.02 7.79 -32.29
C VAL A 70 -3.68 6.33 -31.97
N ALA A 71 -2.39 6.01 -31.86
CA ALA A 71 -1.96 4.67 -31.45
C ALA A 71 -2.24 4.43 -29.96
N ASP A 72 -2.50 3.17 -29.61
CA ASP A 72 -2.61 2.76 -28.22
C ASP A 72 -1.28 2.93 -27.47
N ALA A 73 -1.36 3.31 -26.20
CA ALA A 73 -0.21 3.32 -25.33
C ALA A 73 0.19 1.89 -24.94
N PRO A 74 1.49 1.63 -24.73
CA PRO A 74 1.93 0.34 -24.21
C PRO A 74 1.35 0.09 -22.83
N GLU A 75 1.15 -1.19 -22.49
CA GLU A 75 0.69 -1.58 -21.17
C GLU A 75 1.65 -1.06 -20.07
N PRO A 76 1.14 -0.35 -19.04
CA PRO A 76 1.97 0.19 -18.00
C PRO A 76 2.64 -0.93 -17.19
N ARG A 77 3.97 -0.94 -17.17
CA ARG A 77 4.76 -1.89 -16.37
C ARG A 77 5.24 -1.25 -15.08
N VAL A 78 4.75 -1.73 -13.95
CA VAL A 78 5.28 -1.39 -12.63
C VAL A 78 6.26 -2.45 -12.20
N LEU A 79 7.53 -2.07 -12.07
CA LEU A 79 8.55 -2.96 -11.48
C LEU A 79 8.49 -2.82 -9.95
N PRO A 80 8.23 -3.90 -9.20
CA PRO A 80 8.27 -3.85 -7.76
C PRO A 80 9.71 -3.60 -7.30
N GLY A 81 9.88 -2.68 -6.36
CA GLY A 81 11.14 -2.49 -5.67
C GLY A 81 11.55 -3.78 -4.94
N ARG A 82 12.85 -4.11 -4.95
CA ARG A 82 13.40 -5.24 -4.22
C ARG A 82 14.46 -4.72 -3.25
N PRO A 83 14.49 -5.21 -2.00
CA PRO A 83 15.58 -4.87 -1.08
C PRO A 83 16.91 -5.34 -1.67
N GLY A 84 17.93 -4.50 -1.53
CA GLY A 84 19.30 -4.84 -1.96
C GLY A 84 19.92 -5.93 -1.08
N ALA A 85 21.04 -6.49 -1.54
CA ALA A 85 21.72 -7.57 -0.84
C ALA A 85 22.13 -7.20 0.60
N THR A 86 22.60 -5.97 0.81
CA THR A 86 23.00 -5.45 2.13
C THR A 86 21.83 -5.42 3.11
N ALA A 87 20.67 -4.87 2.71
CA ALA A 87 19.48 -4.84 3.55
C ALA A 87 18.97 -6.26 3.89
N MET A 88 19.11 -7.20 2.93
CA MET A 88 18.77 -8.60 3.19
C MET A 88 19.78 -9.31 4.09
N ALA A 89 21.04 -8.88 4.15
CA ALA A 89 22.02 -9.40 5.10
C ALA A 89 21.73 -8.88 6.51
N GLU A 90 21.47 -7.58 6.64
CA GLU A 90 21.08 -6.95 7.91
C GLU A 90 19.80 -7.58 8.49
N LEU A 91 18.77 -7.83 7.68
CA LEU A 91 17.57 -8.54 8.12
C LEU A 91 17.89 -9.93 8.70
N ARG A 92 18.82 -10.67 8.09
CA ARG A 92 19.22 -12.00 8.59
C ARG A 92 19.93 -11.89 9.93
N GLU A 93 20.80 -10.91 10.10
CA GLU A 93 21.49 -10.66 11.37
C GLU A 93 20.51 -10.25 12.47
N LEU A 94 19.55 -9.37 12.18
CA LEU A 94 18.51 -8.97 13.12
C LEU A 94 17.66 -10.17 13.54
N LEU A 95 17.21 -10.99 12.59
CA LEU A 95 16.43 -12.19 12.87
C LEU A 95 17.21 -13.22 13.69
N ALA A 96 18.50 -13.43 13.39
CA ALA A 96 19.33 -14.38 14.11
C ALA A 96 19.56 -14.00 15.59
N ASN A 97 19.54 -12.70 15.90
CA ASN A 97 19.76 -12.19 17.24
C ASN A 97 18.45 -11.92 18.03
N ALA A 98 17.31 -11.91 17.36
CA ALA A 98 16.00 -11.68 17.98
C ALA A 98 15.57 -12.87 18.85
N ARG A 99 15.11 -12.59 20.07
CA ARG A 99 14.57 -13.60 20.99
C ARG A 99 13.06 -13.67 20.95
N ARG A 100 12.39 -12.57 20.62
CA ARG A 100 10.93 -12.47 20.53
C ARG A 100 10.53 -11.72 19.26
N PRO A 101 10.89 -12.23 18.06
CA PRO A 101 10.47 -11.59 16.83
C PRO A 101 8.96 -11.71 16.63
N LEU A 102 8.36 -10.71 16.00
CA LEU A 102 6.98 -10.72 15.55
C LEU A 102 6.89 -10.19 14.11
N LEU A 103 6.28 -10.96 13.21
CA LEU A 103 5.97 -10.51 11.85
C LEU A 103 4.60 -9.84 11.84
N VAL A 104 4.53 -8.60 11.35
CA VAL A 104 3.26 -7.90 11.08
C VAL A 104 3.04 -7.82 9.58
N LEU A 105 2.04 -8.57 9.11
CA LEU A 105 1.70 -8.70 7.71
C LEU A 105 0.54 -7.77 7.32
N GLY A 106 0.68 -7.02 6.24
CA GLY A 106 -0.41 -6.19 5.74
C GLY A 106 -0.23 -5.75 4.30
N GLY A 107 -0.94 -4.69 3.94
CA GLY A 107 -0.86 -4.11 2.59
C GLY A 107 -1.62 -4.90 1.54
N SER A 108 -1.19 -4.77 0.30
CA SER A 108 -1.80 -5.39 -0.88
C SER A 108 -0.71 -5.93 -1.81
N GLY A 109 -1.11 -6.58 -2.91
CA GLY A 109 -0.15 -7.16 -3.88
C GLY A 109 0.29 -8.59 -3.55
N TRP A 110 -0.43 -9.27 -2.65
CA TRP A 110 -0.17 -10.65 -2.27
C TRP A 110 -0.88 -11.62 -3.23
N ASP A 111 -0.13 -12.25 -4.13
CA ASP A 111 -0.61 -13.39 -4.89
C ASP A 111 -0.46 -14.71 -4.09
N SER A 112 -0.94 -15.82 -4.64
CA SER A 112 -0.83 -17.15 -4.01
C SER A 112 0.62 -17.60 -3.85
N ALA A 113 1.48 -17.29 -4.82
CA ALA A 113 2.89 -17.67 -4.80
C ALA A 113 3.68 -16.89 -3.72
N ALA A 114 3.40 -15.60 -3.55
CA ALA A 114 3.96 -14.74 -2.51
C ALA A 114 3.52 -15.22 -1.13
N ARG A 115 2.24 -15.55 -0.93
CA ARG A 115 1.74 -16.14 0.32
C ARG A 115 2.41 -17.47 0.64
N LYS A 116 2.60 -18.35 -0.34
CA LYS A 116 3.33 -19.61 -0.17
C LYS A 116 4.79 -19.39 0.24
N ARG A 117 5.51 -18.47 -0.43
CA ARG A 117 6.89 -18.11 -0.08
C ARG A 117 6.99 -17.51 1.32
N LEU A 118 6.01 -16.70 1.71
CA LEU A 118 5.93 -16.14 3.05
C LEU A 118 5.72 -17.24 4.10
N GLY A 119 4.82 -18.19 3.85
CA GLY A 119 4.60 -19.35 4.72
C GLY A 119 5.89 -20.13 4.95
N ALA A 120 6.61 -20.47 3.89
CA ALA A 120 7.91 -21.15 4.00
C ALA A 120 8.95 -20.32 4.78
N PHE A 121 8.97 -18.99 4.59
CA PHE A 121 9.84 -18.10 5.37
C PHE A 121 9.47 -18.07 6.86
N VAL A 122 8.17 -18.05 7.17
CA VAL A 122 7.64 -18.08 8.54
C VAL A 122 8.03 -19.39 9.23
N GLU A 123 7.78 -20.54 8.59
CA GLU A 123 8.12 -21.87 9.11
C GLU A 123 9.63 -22.00 9.37
N ALA A 124 10.47 -21.59 8.40
CA ALA A 124 11.92 -21.70 8.51
C ALA A 124 12.52 -20.86 9.66
N ASN A 125 11.82 -19.83 10.10
CA ASN A 125 12.28 -18.92 11.16
C ASN A 125 11.42 -19.02 12.44
N GLY A 126 10.41 -19.90 12.48
CA GLY A 126 9.49 -20.04 13.61
C GLY A 126 8.77 -18.73 13.98
N LEU A 127 8.43 -17.88 13.00
CA LEU A 127 7.96 -16.52 13.26
C LEU A 127 6.49 -16.46 13.63
N PRO A 128 6.12 -15.92 14.79
CA PRO A 128 4.74 -15.56 15.06
C PRO A 128 4.25 -14.51 14.06
N VAL A 129 3.05 -14.69 13.51
CA VAL A 129 2.48 -13.83 12.47
C VAL A 129 1.25 -13.11 12.98
N ALA A 130 1.29 -11.79 13.01
CA ALA A 130 0.13 -10.94 13.21
C ALA A 130 -0.29 -10.33 11.87
N THR A 131 -1.59 -10.32 11.58
CA THR A 131 -2.13 -9.59 10.43
C THR A 131 -2.56 -8.19 10.83
N SER A 132 -2.34 -7.21 9.96
CA SER A 132 -2.83 -5.85 10.16
C SER A 132 -4.36 -5.79 9.97
N PHE A 133 -4.96 -4.67 10.36
CA PHE A 133 -6.40 -4.48 10.28
C PHE A 133 -6.93 -4.65 8.84
N ARG A 134 -7.96 -5.49 8.67
CA ARG A 134 -8.55 -5.87 7.37
C ARG A 134 -7.62 -6.64 6.41
N ARG A 135 -6.71 -7.44 6.96
CA ARG A 135 -5.73 -8.25 6.22
C ARG A 135 -5.62 -9.70 6.71
N GLN A 136 -6.70 -10.22 7.30
CA GLN A 136 -6.74 -11.56 7.90
C GLN A 136 -6.65 -12.69 6.87
N ASP A 137 -6.88 -12.39 5.60
CA ASP A 137 -6.81 -13.31 4.46
C ASP A 137 -5.37 -13.52 3.93
N LEU A 138 -4.40 -12.77 4.46
CA LEU A 138 -3.01 -12.84 4.02
C LEU A 138 -2.24 -14.03 4.60
N PHE A 139 -2.77 -14.67 5.66
CA PHE A 139 -2.16 -15.83 6.31
C PHE A 139 -3.24 -16.85 6.71
N ASP A 140 -2.91 -18.14 6.78
CA ASP A 140 -3.88 -19.16 7.21
C ASP A 140 -4.07 -19.05 8.74
N ASN A 141 -5.29 -18.73 9.16
CA ASN A 141 -5.61 -18.54 10.57
C ASN A 141 -5.59 -19.84 11.40
N ARG A 142 -5.43 -20.99 10.74
CA ARG A 142 -5.29 -22.32 11.38
C ARG A 142 -3.83 -22.73 11.55
N ASP A 143 -2.91 -22.00 10.93
CA ASP A 143 -1.47 -22.27 11.06
C ASP A 143 -1.01 -21.99 12.51
N PRO A 144 -0.19 -22.86 13.11
CA PRO A 144 0.28 -22.70 14.49
C PRO A 144 1.07 -21.40 14.73
N HIS A 145 1.61 -20.77 13.68
CA HIS A 145 2.32 -19.50 13.78
C HIS A 145 1.39 -18.28 13.79
N TYR A 146 0.10 -18.44 13.47
CA TYR A 146 -0.84 -17.31 13.46
C TYR A 146 -1.10 -16.79 14.88
N ALA A 147 -0.60 -15.59 15.16
CA ALA A 147 -0.72 -14.92 16.46
C ALA A 147 -1.99 -14.05 16.57
N GLY A 148 -2.73 -13.87 15.48
CA GLY A 148 -3.98 -13.11 15.44
C GLY A 148 -3.92 -11.85 14.59
N GLN A 149 -4.89 -10.96 14.81
CA GLN A 149 -5.05 -9.73 14.06
C GLN A 149 -4.86 -8.51 14.97
N LEU A 150 -4.05 -7.55 14.50
CA LEU A 150 -3.95 -6.23 15.09
C LEU A 150 -5.07 -5.33 14.59
N GLY A 151 -5.74 -4.66 15.53
CA GLY A 151 -6.80 -3.69 15.27
C GLY A 151 -7.82 -3.67 16.40
N PHE A 152 -9.05 -3.26 16.09
CA PHE A 152 -10.13 -3.24 17.06
C PHE A 152 -10.39 -4.65 17.61
N GLY A 153 -10.36 -4.80 18.94
CA GLY A 153 -10.58 -6.09 19.60
C GLY A 153 -9.42 -7.08 19.47
N ALA A 154 -8.19 -6.61 19.21
CA ALA A 154 -7.01 -7.49 19.20
C ALA A 154 -6.90 -8.28 20.51
N ALA A 155 -6.61 -9.58 20.40
CA ALA A 155 -6.54 -10.48 21.56
C ALA A 155 -5.47 -9.99 22.56
N PRO A 156 -5.75 -10.03 23.88
CA PRO A 156 -4.79 -9.57 24.89
C PRO A 156 -3.41 -10.24 24.79
N ALA A 157 -3.37 -11.54 24.46
CA ALA A 157 -2.12 -12.27 24.26
C ALA A 157 -1.29 -11.76 23.07
N LEU A 158 -1.94 -11.32 21.99
CA LEU A 158 -1.26 -10.72 20.84
C LEU A 158 -0.70 -9.33 21.19
N LEU A 159 -1.50 -8.52 21.91
CA LEU A 159 -1.06 -7.21 22.38
C LEU A 159 0.17 -7.32 23.26
N GLU A 160 0.19 -8.30 24.17
CA GLU A 160 1.33 -8.54 25.04
C GLU A 160 2.56 -9.03 24.26
N ARG A 161 2.37 -9.94 23.30
CA ARG A 161 3.44 -10.39 22.41
C ARG A 161 4.08 -9.21 21.67
N LEU A 162 3.29 -8.28 21.15
CA LEU A 162 3.80 -7.08 20.47
C LEU A 162 4.58 -6.17 21.44
N ARG A 163 4.08 -5.93 22.66
CA ARG A 163 4.79 -5.13 23.67
C ARG A 163 6.14 -5.72 24.05
N GLN A 164 6.22 -7.05 24.12
CA GLN A 164 7.44 -7.76 24.50
C GLN A 164 8.39 -8.03 23.34
N ALA A 165 7.94 -7.83 22.10
CA ALA A 165 8.77 -8.08 20.92
C ALA A 165 10.05 -7.25 20.98
N ASP A 166 11.18 -7.87 20.64
CA ASP A 166 12.48 -7.17 20.51
C ASP A 166 12.79 -6.82 19.05
N LEU A 167 12.15 -7.51 18.11
CA LEU A 167 12.17 -7.24 16.68
C LEU A 167 10.74 -7.31 16.12
N LEU A 168 10.34 -6.28 15.38
CA LEU A 168 9.08 -6.24 14.67
C LEU A 168 9.31 -6.15 13.15
N LEU A 169 9.14 -7.27 12.45
CA LEU A 169 9.25 -7.31 11.00
C LEU A 169 7.94 -6.85 10.37
N VAL A 170 7.88 -5.63 9.84
CA VAL A 170 6.64 -5.06 9.28
C VAL A 170 6.65 -5.19 7.75
N VAL A 171 5.85 -6.10 7.20
CA VAL A 171 5.82 -6.38 5.75
C VAL A 171 4.50 -5.92 5.15
N GLY A 172 4.55 -4.87 4.34
CA GLY A 172 3.39 -4.28 3.64
C GLY A 172 2.38 -3.56 4.53
N ALA A 173 2.47 -3.72 5.86
CA ALA A 173 1.61 -3.05 6.82
C ALA A 173 2.06 -1.60 7.08
N ARG A 174 1.14 -0.81 7.66
CA ARG A 174 1.44 0.49 8.26
C ARG A 174 1.17 0.39 9.75
N LEU A 175 2.06 0.90 10.57
CA LEU A 175 1.83 1.06 12.02
C LEU A 175 1.05 2.35 12.30
N GLY A 176 -0.10 2.49 11.62
CA GLY A 176 -1.05 3.58 11.88
C GLY A 176 -1.78 3.36 13.21
N GLU A 177 -2.67 4.28 13.54
CA GLU A 177 -3.43 4.30 14.80
C GLU A 177 -4.02 2.92 15.17
N THR A 178 -4.79 2.30 14.26
CA THR A 178 -5.50 1.05 14.55
C THR A 178 -4.59 -0.12 14.91
N PRO A 179 -3.60 -0.54 14.08
CA PRO A 179 -2.72 -1.65 14.43
C PRO A 179 -1.74 -1.36 15.57
N SER A 180 -1.50 -0.09 15.90
CA SER A 180 -0.62 0.33 17.01
C SER A 180 -1.39 0.64 18.32
N ALA A 181 -2.72 0.47 18.32
CA ALA A 181 -3.62 0.89 19.40
C ALA A 181 -3.36 2.33 19.86
N GLY A 182 -3.53 3.29 18.94
CA GLY A 182 -3.30 4.71 19.21
C GLY A 182 -1.83 5.02 19.50
N TYR A 183 -0.90 4.33 18.81
CA TYR A 183 0.55 4.52 18.95
C TYR A 183 1.13 4.13 20.33
N SER A 184 0.35 3.42 21.15
CA SER A 184 0.78 2.96 22.48
C SER A 184 1.63 1.69 22.42
N LEU A 185 1.41 0.84 21.41
CA LEU A 185 2.11 -0.44 21.24
C LEU A 185 3.46 -0.30 20.53
N VAL A 186 3.51 0.60 19.53
CA VAL A 186 4.74 1.00 18.84
C VAL A 186 4.79 2.52 18.84
N ARG A 187 5.73 3.05 19.63
CA ARG A 187 5.91 4.49 19.82
C ARG A 187 6.60 5.12 18.62
N SER A 188 6.23 6.36 18.32
CA SER A 188 6.91 7.22 17.34
C SER A 188 7.37 8.49 18.05
N PRO A 189 8.61 8.99 17.82
CA PRO A 189 9.57 8.53 16.81
C PRO A 189 10.51 7.40 17.28
N ALA A 190 10.51 7.06 18.58
CA ALA A 190 11.43 6.09 19.17
C ALA A 190 10.69 4.81 19.61
N PRO A 191 10.55 3.79 18.74
CA PRO A 191 9.95 2.51 19.10
C PRO A 191 10.80 1.80 20.17
N ALA A 192 10.15 0.99 21.01
CA ALA A 192 10.87 0.13 21.96
C ALA A 192 11.47 -1.09 21.26
N GLN A 193 10.82 -1.54 20.20
CA GLN A 193 11.20 -2.65 19.34
C GLN A 193 12.21 -2.16 18.30
N THR A 194 13.11 -3.06 17.89
CA THR A 194 13.85 -2.89 16.64
C THR A 194 12.86 -3.05 15.47
N LEU A 195 12.88 -2.15 14.50
CA LEU A 195 12.02 -2.15 13.31
C LEU A 195 12.81 -2.50 12.05
#